data_AF-A0A373CVT5-F1
#
_entry.id   AF-A0A373CVT5-F1
#
_cell.length_a   1.000
_cell.length_b   1.000
_cell.length_c   1.000
_cell.angle_alpha   90.00
_cell.angle_beta   90.00
_cell.angle_gamma   90.00
#
_symmetry.space_group_name_H-M   'P 1'
#
loop_
_entity.id
_entity.type
_entity.pdbx_description
1 polymer ?
#
loop_
_entity_poly.entity_id
_entity_poly.type
_entity_poly.pdbx_seq_one_letter_code
_entity_poly.pdbx_strand_id
1 'polypeptide(L)'
;MKKKHKHPEKESQYRYICKNIAFDYLDPDDISDEYLLKLRIVCVEVSDGVFENIITTLSEEAFTPDDIKYCYNLRWGIETSFRDLKHTIGATNLHSKKTEYVAFELWSRLILYNFCSIIILHVPVKSMDRKYEYQVNFSLAMKICFDFLRGVAPPNVESLISKYILPIRPDRNYARQHRVQKPLSFSYRFV
;
A
#
# COMPACT_ATOMS: atom_id res chain seq x y z
N MET A 1 2.32 37.14 -24.73
CA MET A 1 0.90 37.27 -25.12
C MET A 1 0.06 36.58 -24.07
N LYS A 2 -0.89 37.26 -23.43
CA LYS A 2 -1.86 36.60 -22.53
C LYS A 2 -2.73 35.70 -23.42
N LYS A 3 -2.62 34.37 -23.29
CA LYS A 3 -3.54 33.44 -23.95
C LYS A 3 -4.95 33.79 -23.46
N LYS A 4 -5.88 34.03 -24.39
CA LYS A 4 -7.29 34.27 -24.03
C LYS A 4 -7.89 32.92 -23.65
N HIS A 5 -8.29 32.75 -22.40
CA HIS A 5 -9.04 31.56 -21.98
C HIS A 5 -10.35 31.46 -22.78
N LYS A 6 -10.77 30.27 -23.18
CA LYS A 6 -12.04 30.02 -23.90
C LYS A 6 -13.24 30.33 -23.01
N HIS A 7 -13.11 30.14 -21.69
CA HIS A 7 -14.12 30.44 -20.67
C HIS A 7 -13.63 31.50 -19.68
N PRO A 8 -13.51 32.78 -20.07
CA PRO A 8 -13.03 33.85 -19.19
C PRO A 8 -13.85 34.00 -17.91
N GLU A 9 -15.12 33.57 -17.90
CA GLU A 9 -15.99 33.55 -16.73
C GLU A 9 -15.54 32.56 -15.63
N LYS A 10 -14.68 31.60 -15.96
CA LYS A 10 -14.13 30.60 -15.02
C LYS A 10 -12.66 30.83 -14.70
N GLU A 11 -12.15 32.06 -14.84
CA GLU A 11 -10.73 32.37 -14.70
C GLU A 11 -10.08 31.82 -13.42
N SER A 12 -10.81 31.80 -12.29
CA SER A 12 -10.34 31.24 -11.01
C SER A 12 -10.17 29.71 -11.00
N GLN A 13 -10.80 28.99 -11.93
CA GLN A 13 -10.74 27.53 -12.04
C GLN A 13 -9.59 27.06 -12.95
N TYR A 14 -9.05 27.94 -13.79
CA TYR A 14 -7.95 27.61 -14.68
C TYR A 14 -6.68 27.32 -13.89
N ARG A 15 -6.05 26.18 -14.20
CA ARG A 15 -4.76 25.78 -13.68
C ARG A 15 -3.82 25.50 -14.84
N TYR A 16 -2.64 26.11 -14.81
CA TYR A 16 -1.62 25.88 -15.81
C TYR A 16 -0.82 24.62 -15.46
N ILE A 17 -0.68 23.71 -16.42
CA ILE A 17 0.18 22.53 -16.31
C ILE A 17 1.46 22.81 -17.10
N CYS A 18 2.61 22.63 -16.45
CA CYS A 18 3.91 22.81 -17.09
C CYS A 18 4.16 21.73 -18.15
N LYS A 19 4.80 22.10 -19.28
CA LYS A 19 5.13 21.16 -20.37
C LYS A 19 6.00 19.96 -19.97
N ASN A 20 6.76 20.09 -18.88
CA ASN A 20 7.64 19.02 -18.39
C ASN A 20 6.88 17.96 -17.57
N ILE A 21 5.59 18.15 -17.31
CA ILE A 21 4.76 17.19 -16.60
C ILE A 21 4.14 16.27 -17.65
N ALA A 22 4.38 14.95 -17.51
CA ALA A 22 3.70 13.95 -18.32
C ALA A 22 2.19 14.00 -17.99
N PHE A 23 1.38 14.33 -18.98
CA PHE A 23 -0.07 14.33 -18.88
C PHE A 23 -0.64 13.72 -20.15
N ASP A 24 -0.56 12.38 -20.21
CA ASP A 24 -0.79 11.57 -21.40
C ASP A 24 -2.28 11.45 -21.77
N TYR A 25 -3.17 12.09 -21.01
CA TYR A 25 -4.62 12.13 -21.25
C TYR A 25 -5.04 13.28 -22.18
N LEU A 26 -4.10 14.06 -22.69
CA LEU A 26 -4.33 15.02 -23.76
C LEU A 26 -3.95 14.38 -25.08
N ASP A 27 -4.91 14.29 -25.99
CA ASP A 27 -4.61 13.96 -27.37
C ASP A 27 -3.72 15.08 -27.96
N PRO A 28 -2.51 14.77 -28.46
CA PRO A 28 -1.63 15.76 -29.08
C PRO A 28 -2.28 16.48 -30.28
N ASP A 29 -3.21 15.82 -30.96
CA ASP A 29 -3.91 16.33 -32.14
C ASP A 29 -5.17 17.13 -31.76
N ASP A 30 -5.70 16.95 -30.54
CA ASP A 30 -6.76 17.79 -29.96
C ASP A 30 -6.13 19.02 -29.30
N ILE A 31 -5.70 19.97 -30.14
CA ILE A 31 -5.01 21.23 -29.82
C ILE A 31 -5.96 22.23 -29.11
N SER A 32 -6.80 21.75 -28.20
CA SER A 32 -7.45 22.61 -27.24
C SER A 32 -6.45 22.91 -26.13
N ASP A 33 -5.99 24.15 -26.06
CA ASP A 33 -5.12 24.68 -25.00
C ASP A 33 -5.70 24.52 -23.56
N GLU A 34 -6.84 23.83 -23.39
CA GLU A 34 -7.64 23.74 -22.18
C GLU A 34 -8.30 22.36 -22.03
N TYR A 35 -8.18 21.76 -20.84
CA TYR A 35 -8.78 20.45 -20.53
C TYR A 35 -9.71 20.55 -19.32
N LEU A 36 -10.96 20.12 -19.49
CA LEU A 36 -11.94 20.14 -18.41
C LEU A 36 -11.78 18.89 -17.53
N LEU A 37 -11.18 19.08 -16.35
CA LEU A 37 -11.11 18.03 -15.33
C LEU A 37 -12.34 18.06 -14.43
N LYS A 38 -13.21 17.05 -14.55
CA LYS A 38 -14.34 16.84 -13.64
C LYS A 38 -13.88 16.01 -12.45
N LEU A 39 -14.00 16.57 -11.26
CA LEU A 39 -13.69 15.91 -9.99
C LEU A 39 -14.94 15.85 -9.13
N ARG A 40 -15.19 14.70 -8.52
CA ARG A 40 -16.24 14.48 -7.53
C ARG A 40 -15.60 14.47 -6.15
N ILE A 41 -16.20 15.19 -5.20
CA ILE A 41 -15.79 15.16 -3.79
C ILE A 41 -16.85 14.37 -3.03
N VAL A 42 -16.42 13.33 -2.33
CA VAL A 42 -17.27 12.46 -1.51
C VAL A 42 -16.82 12.59 -0.05
N CYS A 43 -17.74 12.95 0.83
CA CYS A 43 -17.51 12.98 2.27
C CYS A 43 -18.01 11.66 2.88
N VAL A 44 -17.13 10.93 3.55
CA VAL A 44 -17.44 9.63 4.17
C VAL A 44 -17.11 9.67 5.66
N GLU A 45 -17.99 9.10 6.48
CA GLU A 45 -17.70 8.91 7.91
C GLU A 45 -16.85 7.65 8.09
N VAL A 46 -15.67 7.79 8.71
CA VAL A 46 -14.68 6.71 8.87
C VAL A 46 -14.71 6.11 10.27
N SER A 47 -15.00 6.93 11.28
CA SER A 47 -15.33 6.53 12.64
C SER A 47 -16.30 7.54 13.24
N ASP A 48 -16.93 7.22 14.37
CA ASP A 48 -17.95 8.09 15.01
C ASP A 48 -17.51 9.56 15.06
N GLY A 49 -18.18 10.41 14.28
CA GLY A 49 -17.92 11.86 14.20
C GLY A 49 -16.65 12.29 13.46
N VAL A 50 -15.96 11.36 12.79
CA VAL A 50 -14.75 11.61 11.99
C VAL A 50 -15.06 11.40 10.51
N PHE A 51 -14.97 12.50 9.76
CA PHE A 51 -15.24 12.53 8.32
C PHE A 51 -13.94 12.68 7.53
N GLU A 52 -13.84 11.94 6.42
CA GLU A 52 -12.79 12.09 5.43
C GLU A 52 -13.38 12.53 4.08
N ASN A 53 -12.68 13.45 3.41
CA ASN A 53 -13.07 13.92 2.07
C ASN A 53 -12.19 13.23 1.03
N ILE A 54 -12.82 12.50 0.11
CA ILE A 54 -12.16 11.77 -0.96
C ILE A 54 -12.48 12.47 -2.29
N ILE A 55 -11.43 12.76 -3.08
CA ILE A 55 -11.57 13.26 -4.44
C ILE A 55 -11.46 12.07 -5.40
N THR A 56 -12.45 11.91 -6.28
CA THR A 56 -12.52 10.80 -7.23
C THR A 56 -13.03 11.26 -8.60
N THR A 57 -12.65 10.53 -9.65
CA THR A 57 -13.23 10.65 -11.00
C THR A 57 -14.34 9.64 -11.28
N LEU A 58 -14.61 8.74 -10.32
CA LEU A 58 -15.65 7.71 -10.42
C LEU A 58 -17.05 8.34 -10.41
N SER A 59 -17.92 7.84 -11.28
CA SER A 59 -19.27 8.37 -11.47
C SER A 59 -20.15 8.15 -10.24
N GLU A 60 -21.10 9.06 -10.04
CA GLU A 60 -22.06 8.97 -8.94
C GLU A 60 -23.12 7.90 -9.17
N GLU A 61 -23.52 7.66 -10.42
CA GLU A 61 -24.54 6.66 -10.73
C GLU A 61 -24.03 5.22 -10.54
N ALA A 62 -22.73 4.98 -10.75
CA ALA A 62 -22.15 3.64 -10.65
C ALA A 62 -21.46 3.38 -9.31
N PHE A 63 -21.00 4.41 -8.60
CA PHE A 63 -20.28 4.28 -7.33
C PHE A 63 -20.89 5.15 -6.25
N THR A 64 -21.55 4.51 -5.31
CA THR A 64 -22.13 5.15 -4.13
C THR A 64 -21.02 5.59 -3.15
N PRO A 65 -21.32 6.50 -2.19
CA PRO A 65 -20.36 6.85 -1.15
C PRO A 65 -19.82 5.64 -0.36
N ASP A 66 -20.64 4.61 -0.15
CA ASP A 66 -20.22 3.37 0.52
C ASP A 66 -19.25 2.55 -0.33
N ASP A 67 -19.44 2.51 -1.65
CA ASP A 67 -18.49 1.87 -2.57
C ASP A 67 -17.14 2.59 -2.54
N ILE A 68 -17.15 3.93 -2.52
CA ILE A 68 -15.94 4.73 -2.40
C ILE A 68 -15.25 4.48 -1.06
N LYS A 69 -16.00 4.40 0.03
CA LYS A 69 -15.48 4.05 1.36
C LYS A 69 -14.84 2.66 1.37
N TYR A 70 -15.47 1.68 0.74
CA TYR A 70 -14.93 0.33 0.58
C TYR A 70 -13.64 0.32 -0.25
N CYS A 71 -13.63 0.96 -1.42
CA CYS A 71 -12.43 1.09 -2.25
C CYS A 71 -11.28 1.78 -1.50
N TYR A 72 -11.60 2.81 -0.72
CA TYR A 72 -10.61 3.49 0.12
C TYR A 72 -10.08 2.58 1.23
N ASN A 73 -10.93 1.74 1.81
CA ASN A 73 -10.51 0.73 2.77
C ASN A 73 -9.55 -0.31 2.15
N LEU A 74 -9.74 -0.72 0.89
CA LEU A 74 -8.80 -1.62 0.21
C LEU A 74 -7.37 -1.06 0.14
N ARG A 75 -7.21 0.29 0.11
CA ARG A 75 -5.89 0.95 0.16
C ARG A 75 -5.10 0.63 1.43
N TRP A 76 -5.77 0.34 2.55
CA TRP A 76 -5.09 0.00 3.80
C TRP A 76 -4.25 -1.28 3.70
N GLY A 77 -4.62 -2.21 2.81
CA GLY A 77 -3.83 -3.40 2.53
C GLY A 77 -2.42 -3.07 2.02
N ILE A 78 -2.31 -2.00 1.22
CA ILE A 78 -1.03 -1.51 0.68
C ILE A 78 -0.16 -0.95 1.82
N GLU A 79 -0.74 -0.17 2.72
CA GLU A 79 -0.01 0.41 3.87
C GLU A 79 0.53 -0.68 4.81
N THR A 80 -0.28 -1.69 5.07
CA THR A 80 0.11 -2.88 5.83
C THR A 80 1.26 -3.61 5.13
N SER A 81 1.15 -3.84 3.83
CA SER A 81 2.20 -4.48 3.03
C SER A 81 3.52 -3.71 3.07
N PHE A 82 3.49 -2.38 2.97
CA PHE A 82 4.69 -1.55 3.08
C PHE A 82 5.29 -1.55 4.49
N ARG A 83 4.47 -1.62 5.53
CA ARG A 83 4.95 -1.79 6.91
C ARG A 83 5.72 -3.10 7.04
N ASP A 84 5.19 -4.20 6.50
CA ASP A 84 5.87 -5.50 6.53
C ASP A 84 7.15 -5.51 5.68
N LEU A 85 7.12 -4.92 4.49
CA LEU A 85 8.31 -4.76 3.67
C LEU A 85 9.41 -3.98 4.40
N LYS A 86 9.05 -2.88 5.08
CA LYS A 86 10.01 -2.04 5.83
C LYS A 86 10.56 -2.75 7.05
N HIS A 87 9.68 -3.30 7.89
CA HIS A 87 10.04 -3.73 9.24
C HIS A 87 10.21 -5.24 9.40
N THR A 88 9.42 -6.05 8.68
CA THR A 88 9.50 -7.51 8.74
C THR A 88 10.62 -8.02 7.82
N ILE A 89 10.67 -7.54 6.58
CA ILE A 89 11.73 -7.88 5.61
C ILE A 89 12.99 -7.03 5.80
N GLY A 90 12.85 -5.85 6.40
CA GLY A 90 13.97 -4.96 6.65
C GLY A 90 14.36 -4.12 5.44
N ALA A 91 13.44 -3.73 4.56
CA ALA A 91 13.74 -2.93 3.36
C ALA A 91 14.39 -1.56 3.64
N THR A 92 14.29 -1.06 4.88
CA THR A 92 15.00 0.14 5.34
C THR A 92 16.48 -0.08 5.64
N ASN A 93 16.91 -1.33 5.82
CA ASN A 93 18.23 -1.70 6.33
C ASN A 93 19.16 -2.05 5.17
N LEU A 94 19.57 -1.04 4.40
CA LEU A 94 20.36 -1.24 3.18
C LEU A 94 21.86 -1.40 3.46
N HIS A 95 22.48 -2.38 2.80
CA HIS A 95 23.92 -2.67 2.88
C HIS A 95 24.71 -1.93 1.81
N SER A 96 24.10 -1.79 0.64
CA SER A 96 24.71 -1.15 -0.52
C SER A 96 24.89 0.35 -0.33
N LYS A 97 26.00 0.90 -0.87
CA LYS A 97 26.25 2.35 -0.91
C LYS A 97 26.04 2.95 -2.30
N LYS A 98 26.24 2.15 -3.36
CA LYS A 98 26.01 2.57 -4.75
C LYS A 98 24.52 2.51 -5.06
N THR A 99 23.99 3.52 -5.75
CA THR A 99 22.57 3.66 -6.09
C THR A 99 22.03 2.43 -6.84
N GLU A 100 22.79 1.91 -7.80
CA GLU A 100 22.41 0.72 -8.57
C GLU A 100 22.24 -0.50 -7.66
N TYR A 101 23.17 -0.72 -6.73
CA TYR A 101 23.10 -1.85 -5.79
C TYR A 101 22.01 -1.66 -4.72
N VAL A 102 21.73 -0.42 -4.32
CA VAL A 102 20.57 -0.10 -3.48
C VAL A 102 19.26 -0.46 -4.19
N ALA A 103 19.14 -0.14 -5.48
CA ALA A 103 17.98 -0.52 -6.27
C ALA A 103 17.85 -2.04 -6.35
N PHE A 104 18.94 -2.77 -6.63
CA PHE A 104 18.93 -4.23 -6.63
C PHE A 104 18.50 -4.83 -5.28
N GLU A 105 19.04 -4.33 -4.17
CA GLU A 105 18.67 -4.80 -2.82
C GLU A 105 17.18 -4.60 -2.54
N LEU A 106 16.62 -3.46 -2.95
CA LEU A 106 15.19 -3.18 -2.82
C LEU A 106 14.34 -4.11 -3.69
N TRP A 107 14.72 -4.33 -4.95
CA TRP A 107 14.04 -5.26 -5.86
C TRP A 107 14.08 -6.69 -5.34
N SER A 108 15.23 -7.17 -4.85
CA SER A 108 15.33 -8.51 -4.25
C SER A 108 14.41 -8.67 -3.05
N ARG A 109 14.29 -7.64 -2.20
CA ARG A 109 13.37 -7.66 -1.05
C ARG A 109 11.90 -7.65 -1.44
N LEU A 110 11.54 -6.93 -2.51
CA LEU A 110 10.19 -6.96 -3.09
C LEU A 110 9.85 -8.34 -3.67
N ILE A 111 10.77 -8.94 -4.42
CA ILE A 111 10.60 -10.31 -4.96
C ILE A 111 10.42 -11.29 -3.81
N LEU A 112 11.23 -11.18 -2.76
CA LEU A 112 11.13 -12.02 -1.57
C LEU A 112 9.81 -11.82 -0.82
N TYR A 113 9.34 -10.57 -0.70
CA TYR A 113 8.01 -10.28 -0.16
C TYR A 113 6.92 -11.01 -0.94
N ASN A 114 6.95 -10.92 -2.27
CA ASN A 114 5.96 -11.55 -3.14
C ASN A 114 6.02 -13.07 -3.04
N PHE A 115 7.22 -13.66 -3.03
CA PHE A 115 7.43 -15.09 -2.82
C PHE A 115 6.79 -15.56 -1.50
N CYS A 116 7.11 -14.90 -0.39
CA CYS A 116 6.53 -15.21 0.91
C CYS A 116 5.01 -15.06 0.91
N SER A 117 4.50 -13.98 0.31
CA SER A 117 3.06 -13.68 0.27
C SER A 117 2.29 -14.74 -0.51
N ILE A 118 2.84 -15.22 -1.63
CA ILE A 118 2.23 -16.30 -2.42
C ILE A 118 2.19 -17.58 -1.60
N ILE A 119 3.27 -17.98 -0.94
CA ILE A 119 3.26 -19.17 -0.09
C ILE A 119 2.21 -19.05 1.00
N ILE A 120 2.20 -17.93 1.74
CA ILE A 120 1.26 -17.67 2.83
C ILE A 120 -0.19 -17.75 2.36
N LEU A 121 -0.49 -17.24 1.16
CA LEU A 121 -1.82 -17.29 0.56
C LEU A 121 -2.31 -18.73 0.34
N HIS A 122 -1.41 -19.66 0.01
CA HIS A 122 -1.75 -21.07 -0.22
C HIS A 122 -1.82 -21.89 1.07
N VAL A 123 -1.40 -21.35 2.22
CA VAL A 123 -1.44 -22.07 3.49
C VAL A 123 -2.89 -22.19 3.97
N PRO A 124 -3.43 -23.43 4.13
CA PRO A 124 -4.78 -23.60 4.62
C PRO A 124 -4.85 -23.25 6.12
N VAL A 125 -5.61 -22.21 6.45
CA VAL A 125 -5.97 -21.92 7.85
C VAL A 125 -7.25 -22.67 8.17
N LYS A 126 -7.15 -23.75 8.95
CA LYS A 126 -8.32 -24.52 9.36
C LYS A 126 -9.21 -23.65 10.25
N SER A 127 -10.44 -23.40 9.81
CA SER A 127 -11.49 -22.91 10.68
C SER A 127 -11.80 -24.00 11.70
N MET A 128 -11.70 -23.65 12.98
CA MET A 128 -12.05 -24.50 14.11
C MET A 128 -13.19 -23.79 14.84
N ASP A 129 -14.05 -24.51 15.57
CA ASP A 129 -15.07 -23.93 16.45
C ASP A 129 -14.42 -23.09 17.57
N ARG A 130 -14.08 -21.85 17.23
CA ARG A 130 -13.36 -20.90 18.07
C ARG A 130 -14.06 -19.55 18.00
N LYS A 131 -13.82 -18.73 19.04
CA LYS A 131 -14.43 -17.41 19.19
C LYS A 131 -14.13 -16.43 18.03
N TYR A 132 -12.99 -16.59 17.36
CA TYR A 132 -12.52 -15.67 16.32
C TYR A 132 -12.13 -16.44 15.07
N GLU A 133 -12.16 -15.75 13.93
CA GLU A 133 -11.42 -16.16 12.74
C GLU A 133 -9.92 -16.05 12.99
N TYR A 134 -9.14 -16.84 12.27
CA TYR A 134 -7.68 -16.88 12.42
C TYR A 134 -7.01 -16.58 11.09
N GLN A 135 -5.87 -15.93 11.16
CA GLN A 135 -4.96 -15.69 10.04
C GLN A 135 -3.57 -16.23 10.36
N VAL A 136 -2.77 -16.47 9.35
CA VAL A 136 -1.36 -16.83 9.52
C VAL A 136 -0.59 -15.70 10.22
N ASN A 137 0.35 -16.05 11.10
CA ASN A 137 1.32 -15.11 11.62
C ASN A 137 2.30 -14.71 10.51
N PHE A 138 2.00 -13.60 9.83
CA PHE A 138 2.73 -13.15 8.64
C PHE A 138 4.24 -12.98 8.87
N SER A 139 4.64 -12.34 9.97
CA SER A 139 6.07 -12.11 10.28
C SER A 139 6.83 -13.41 10.51
N LEU A 140 6.22 -14.37 11.21
CA LEU A 140 6.85 -15.67 11.44
C LEU A 140 6.88 -16.52 10.17
N ALA A 141 5.81 -16.47 9.37
CA ALA A 141 5.73 -17.16 8.10
C ALA A 141 6.81 -16.68 7.11
N MET A 142 7.04 -15.36 7.04
CA MET A 142 8.15 -14.81 6.28
C MET A 142 9.49 -15.37 6.74
N LYS A 143 9.76 -15.39 8.06
CA LYS A 143 11.00 -15.97 8.57
C LYS A 143 11.18 -17.43 8.14
N ILE A 144 10.12 -18.23 8.19
CA ILE A 144 10.16 -19.63 7.73
C ILE A 144 10.48 -19.70 6.23
N CYS A 145 9.87 -18.86 5.39
CA CYS A 145 10.18 -18.80 3.97
C CYS A 145 11.63 -18.39 3.69
N PHE A 146 12.19 -17.45 4.47
CA PHE A 146 13.61 -17.09 4.41
C PHE A 146 14.51 -18.28 4.76
N ASP A 147 14.21 -18.99 5.84
CA ASP A 147 14.99 -20.15 6.27
C ASP A 147 14.90 -21.29 5.26
N PHE A 148 13.78 -21.41 4.55
CA PHE A 148 13.62 -22.34 3.42
C PHE A 148 14.53 -22.00 2.25
N LEU A 149 14.56 -20.73 1.82
CA LEU A 149 15.46 -20.29 0.74
C LEU A 149 16.95 -20.44 1.10
N ARG A 150 17.28 -20.42 2.39
CA ARG A 150 18.63 -20.69 2.90
C ARG A 150 18.96 -22.18 3.02
N GLY A 151 18.00 -23.08 2.78
CA GLY A 151 18.17 -24.52 2.93
C GLY A 151 18.20 -25.00 4.39
N VAL A 152 17.72 -24.19 5.34
CA VAL A 152 17.69 -24.52 6.78
C VAL A 152 16.33 -25.07 7.19
N ALA A 153 15.24 -24.61 6.58
CA ALA A 153 13.89 -25.07 6.89
C ALA A 153 13.56 -26.41 6.18
N PRO A 154 12.68 -27.24 6.77
CA PRO A 154 12.21 -28.45 6.12
C PRO A 154 11.43 -28.14 4.83
N PRO A 155 11.36 -29.08 3.87
CA PRO A 155 10.69 -28.84 2.58
C PRO A 155 9.21 -28.48 2.71
N ASN A 156 8.53 -28.98 3.74
CA ASN A 156 7.10 -28.76 3.94
C ASN A 156 6.81 -27.45 4.71
N VAL A 157 7.14 -26.33 4.05
CA VAL A 157 7.01 -24.96 4.59
C VAL A 157 5.56 -24.64 4.96
N GLU A 158 4.60 -24.98 4.11
CA GLU A 158 3.19 -24.66 4.32
C GLU A 158 2.63 -25.31 5.59
N SER A 159 2.95 -26.58 5.83
CA SER A 159 2.54 -27.28 7.07
C SER A 159 3.12 -26.63 8.31
N LEU A 160 4.36 -26.11 8.24
CA LEU A 160 5.00 -25.44 9.36
C LEU A 160 4.34 -24.09 9.64
N ILE A 161 4.05 -23.32 8.58
CA ILE A 161 3.37 -22.02 8.67
C ILE A 161 1.97 -22.18 9.26
N SER A 162 1.21 -23.20 8.84
CA SER A 162 -0.17 -23.44 9.33
C SER A 162 -0.29 -23.62 10.85
N LYS A 163 0.82 -23.97 11.54
CA LYS A 163 0.86 -24.11 13.00
C LYS A 163 0.87 -22.76 13.72
N TYR A 164 1.28 -21.70 13.03
CA TYR A 164 1.45 -20.36 13.60
C TYR A 164 0.35 -19.42 13.12
N ILE A 165 -0.75 -19.39 13.87
CA ILE A 165 -1.93 -18.59 13.56
C ILE A 165 -2.24 -17.57 14.66
N LEU A 166 -2.82 -16.45 14.27
CA LEU A 166 -3.23 -15.34 15.13
C LEU A 166 -4.73 -15.08 14.98
N PRO A 167 -5.46 -14.77 16.06
CA PRO A 167 -6.88 -14.43 15.96
C PRO A 167 -7.07 -13.05 15.31
N ILE A 168 -8.00 -12.96 14.37
CA ILE A 168 -8.49 -11.71 13.80
C ILE A 168 -9.52 -11.13 14.78
N ARG A 169 -9.24 -9.94 15.30
CA ARG A 169 -10.11 -9.26 16.26
C ARG A 169 -10.74 -8.05 15.57
N PRO A 170 -11.99 -8.14 15.11
CA PRO A 170 -12.68 -6.98 14.53
C PRO A 170 -12.80 -5.85 15.56
N ASP A 171 -12.93 -4.62 15.07
CA ASP A 171 -13.18 -3.41 15.85
C ASP A 171 -12.09 -2.99 16.84
N ARG A 172 -10.85 -3.46 16.65
CA ARG A 172 -9.70 -2.97 17.44
C ARG A 172 -9.15 -1.66 16.90
N ASN A 173 -9.46 -0.59 17.61
CA ASN A 173 -8.77 0.69 17.47
C ASN A 173 -7.65 0.81 18.52
N TYR A 174 -6.44 1.11 18.07
CA TYR A 174 -5.34 1.47 18.96
C TYR A 174 -5.06 2.96 18.81
N ALA A 175 -4.94 3.66 19.94
CA ALA A 175 -4.48 5.05 19.91
C ALA A 175 -3.11 5.12 19.23
N ARG A 176 -2.96 6.04 18.26
CA ARG A 176 -1.68 6.28 17.59
C ARG A 176 -0.66 6.76 18.62
N GLN A 177 0.27 5.90 18.99
CA GLN A 177 1.38 6.30 19.85
C GLN A 177 2.46 6.98 18.99
N HIS A 178 2.60 8.29 19.13
CA HIS A 178 3.74 9.03 18.60
C HIS A 178 4.99 8.67 19.40
N ARG A 179 5.66 7.58 19.00
CA ARG A 179 6.96 7.21 19.57
C ARG A 179 8.05 8.02 18.90
N VAL A 180 8.95 8.58 19.70
CA VAL A 180 10.19 9.19 19.18
C VAL A 180 10.99 8.11 18.46
N GLN A 181 11.26 8.31 17.17
CA GLN A 181 12.13 7.42 16.41
C GLN A 181 13.55 7.54 16.97
N LYS A 182 14.06 6.43 17.51
CA LYS A 182 15.48 6.34 17.88
C LYS A 182 16.31 6.26 16.60
N PRO A 183 17.54 6.82 16.58
CA PRO A 183 18.44 6.64 15.45
C PRO A 183 18.68 5.15 15.21
N LEU A 184 18.59 4.73 13.95
CA LEU A 184 18.82 3.34 13.56
C LEU A 184 20.30 3.00 13.79
N SER A 185 20.56 1.93 14.55
CA SER A 185 21.90 1.39 14.67
C SER A 185 22.33 0.76 13.34
N PHE A 186 23.58 0.97 12.92
CA PHE A 186 24.17 0.30 11.75
C PHE A 186 24.55 -1.16 12.00
N SER A 187 24.22 -1.73 13.17
CA SER A 187 24.48 -3.13 13.52
C SER A 187 23.98 -4.12 12.46
N TYR A 188 22.89 -3.80 11.76
CA TYR A 188 22.33 -4.65 10.71
C TYR A 188 23.30 -4.88 9.54
N ARG A 189 24.31 -4.02 9.34
CA ARG A 189 25.31 -4.17 8.27
C ARG A 189 26.37 -5.24 8.54
N PHE A 190 26.42 -5.76 9.77
CA PHE A 190 27.42 -6.74 10.21
C PHE A 190 26.82 -8.15 10.39
N VAL A 191 25.55 -8.33 10.03
CA VAL A 191 24.80 -9.60 10.13
C VAL A 191 24.54 -10.15 8.73
#